data_AF-A0A7V6QRV2-F1
#
_entry.id   AF-A0A7V6QRV2-F1
#
_cell.length_a   1.000
_cell.length_b   1.000
_cell.length_c   1.000
_cell.angle_alpha   90.00
_cell.angle_beta   90.00
_cell.angle_gamma   90.00
#
_symmetry.space_group_name_H-M   'P 1'
#
loop_
_entity.id
_entity.type
_entity.pdbx_description
1 polymer ?
#
loop_
_entity_poly.entity_id
_entity_poly.type
_entity_poly.pdbx_seq_one_letter_code
_entity_poly.pdbx_strand_id
1 'polypeptide(L)'
;MSGRSLFINRFIQEWRFQWSVIRTVLDWTVILYIIIPSILFFYLFYVDAWRNIDLYWNENLPFSILVFLMLLFSSGGNFRTFLLEADLLFLLQERKIFYRLKVYGLLTSLLLSFLQTVLTFFIAMPILILSYQFSIKMVSFLFVAIFAYKLAQQTINKVSYRNFKKWVLTILLFSLATFLLLNAPLFFIGVGSIMGIVGIVCFHISQITKTNRWFLKELEIEHAERVRYIRVILNFSIAVEKQSTQHRKKPTFLFKKSERIFKVRNKENGLLELLLKSFLRNQNLVRTYFRLMSLTGFAIIAVPLWIKWLVFISYIFFINSWIKSLYSKMLKNSFLTVIPVEIEISNKVYKRFRKFLSLPSILFLGILICVISFI
;
A
#
# COMPACT_ATOMS: atom_id res chain seq x y z
N MET A 1 35.17 -5.30 17.43
CA MET A 1 34.30 -6.16 16.59
C MET A 1 34.50 -5.81 15.12
N SER A 2 34.52 -6.78 14.19
CA SER A 2 34.65 -6.49 12.76
C SER A 2 33.31 -6.06 12.15
N GLY A 3 33.32 -5.17 11.14
CA GLY A 3 32.08 -4.77 10.46
C GLY A 3 31.35 -5.91 9.75
N ARG A 4 32.07 -6.93 9.29
CA ARG A 4 31.48 -8.13 8.66
C ARG A 4 30.74 -9.00 9.68
N SER A 5 31.37 -9.28 10.82
CA SER A 5 30.73 -10.09 11.88
C SER A 5 29.50 -9.39 12.43
N LEU A 6 29.54 -8.05 12.58
CA LEU A 6 28.38 -7.25 12.99
C LEU A 6 27.23 -7.36 11.97
N PHE A 7 27.53 -7.22 10.67
CA PHE A 7 26.54 -7.37 9.60
C PHE A 7 25.88 -8.76 9.61
N ILE A 8 26.68 -9.82 9.67
CA ILE A 8 26.18 -11.21 9.65
C ILE A 8 25.25 -11.45 10.84
N ASN A 9 25.65 -11.03 12.04
CA ASN A 9 24.82 -11.19 13.23
C ASN A 9 23.46 -10.48 13.08
N ARG A 10 23.46 -9.27 12.50
CA ARG A 10 22.21 -8.52 12.27
C ARG A 10 21.34 -9.12 11.18
N PHE A 11 21.94 -9.60 10.11
CA PHE A 11 21.22 -10.29 9.04
C PHE A 11 20.51 -11.54 9.58
N ILE A 12 21.20 -12.34 10.40
CA ILE A 12 20.63 -13.52 11.05
C ILE A 12 19.52 -13.14 12.04
N GLN A 13 19.73 -12.10 12.86
CA GLN A 13 18.70 -11.60 13.78
C GLN A 13 17.45 -11.14 13.04
N GLU A 14 17.62 -10.39 11.95
CA GLU A 14 16.51 -9.93 11.13
C GLU A 14 15.79 -11.11 10.47
N TRP A 15 16.51 -12.09 9.93
CA TRP A 15 15.91 -13.30 9.37
C TRP A 15 15.09 -14.07 10.40
N ARG A 16 15.65 -14.28 11.61
CA ARG A 16 14.94 -14.93 12.72
C ARG A 16 13.70 -14.15 13.14
N PHE A 17 13.78 -12.82 13.18
CA PHE A 17 12.64 -11.96 13.48
C PHE A 17 11.54 -12.11 12.42
N GLN A 18 11.87 -12.00 11.13
CA GLN A 18 10.89 -12.14 10.06
C GLN A 18 10.28 -13.55 10.02
N TRP A 19 11.08 -14.59 10.26
CA TRP A 19 10.58 -15.96 10.38
C TRP A 19 9.65 -16.13 11.57
N SER A 20 9.96 -15.52 12.72
CA SER A 20 9.08 -15.54 13.89
C SER A 20 7.73 -14.89 13.59
N VAL A 21 7.71 -13.78 12.84
CA VAL A 21 6.48 -13.10 12.41
C VAL A 21 5.67 -13.96 11.44
N ILE A 22 6.31 -14.61 10.48
CA ILE A 22 5.63 -15.50 9.53
C ILE A 22 5.04 -16.71 10.27
N ARG A 23 5.78 -17.28 11.23
CA ARG A 23 5.34 -18.42 12.03
C ARG A 23 4.10 -18.13 12.87
N THR A 24 3.78 -16.87 13.20
CA THR A 24 2.52 -16.57 13.91
C THR A 24 1.27 -16.76 13.07
N VAL A 25 1.40 -16.95 11.75
CA VAL A 25 0.27 -17.20 10.83
C VAL A 25 0.35 -18.60 10.22
N LEU A 26 1.54 -19.20 10.18
CA LEU A 26 1.75 -20.53 9.62
C LEU A 26 1.55 -21.63 10.66
N ASP A 27 0.29 -21.97 10.95
CA ASP A 27 -0.05 -23.18 11.70
C ASP A 27 -0.02 -24.42 10.80
N TRP A 28 0.05 -25.62 11.39
CA TRP A 28 0.06 -26.89 10.63
C TRP A 28 -1.13 -27.00 9.67
N THR A 29 -2.32 -26.55 10.09
CA THR A 29 -3.52 -26.48 9.25
C THR A 29 -3.32 -25.59 8.02
N VAL A 30 -2.69 -24.42 8.18
CA VAL A 30 -2.40 -23.51 7.06
C VAL A 30 -1.38 -24.15 6.11
N ILE A 31 -0.36 -24.82 6.65
CA ILE A 31 0.63 -25.52 5.82
C ILE A 31 -0.02 -26.62 4.99
N LEU A 32 -0.83 -27.47 5.64
CA LEU A 32 -1.43 -28.65 5.02
C LEU A 32 -2.53 -28.29 4.02
N TYR A 33 -3.40 -27.35 4.34
CA TYR A 33 -4.57 -27.03 3.50
C TYR A 33 -4.35 -25.86 2.54
N ILE A 34 -3.36 -24.98 2.79
CA ILE A 34 -3.14 -23.80 1.95
C ILE A 34 -1.80 -23.90 1.22
N ILE A 35 -0.68 -24.06 1.93
CA ILE A 35 0.66 -23.99 1.31
C ILE A 35 0.90 -25.16 0.37
N ILE A 36 0.71 -26.40 0.84
CA ILE A 36 0.99 -27.60 0.03
C ILE A 36 0.12 -27.62 -1.25
N PRO A 37 -1.22 -27.43 -1.17
CA PRO A 37 -2.05 -27.35 -2.37
C PRO A 37 -1.64 -26.19 -3.28
N SER A 38 -1.33 -25.02 -2.74
CA SER A 38 -0.93 -23.86 -3.57
C SER A 38 0.35 -24.12 -4.35
N ILE A 39 1.35 -24.78 -3.74
CA ILE A 39 2.60 -25.14 -4.42
C ILE A 39 2.34 -26.18 -5.51
N LEU A 40 1.52 -27.19 -5.23
CA LEU A 40 1.13 -28.21 -6.21
C LEU A 40 0.39 -27.59 -7.39
N PHE A 41 -0.63 -26.76 -7.14
CA PHE A 41 -1.35 -26.05 -8.19
C PHE A 41 -0.42 -25.13 -9.00
N PHE A 42 0.44 -24.35 -8.33
CA PHE A 42 1.39 -23.49 -9.02
C PHE A 42 2.32 -24.29 -9.94
N TYR A 43 2.85 -25.42 -9.48
CA TYR A 43 3.69 -26.29 -10.31
C TYR A 43 2.92 -26.87 -11.50
N LEU A 44 1.71 -27.39 -11.29
CA LEU A 44 0.88 -27.96 -12.36
C LEU A 44 0.52 -26.90 -13.40
N PHE A 45 0.06 -25.71 -12.98
CA PHE A 45 -0.23 -24.60 -13.88
C PHE A 45 1.01 -24.10 -14.61
N TYR A 46 2.17 -24.08 -13.95
CA TYR A 46 3.41 -23.65 -14.59
C TYR A 46 3.82 -24.63 -15.70
N VAL A 47 3.79 -25.93 -15.43
CA VAL A 47 4.09 -26.96 -16.44
C VAL A 47 3.06 -26.94 -17.57
N ASP A 48 1.78 -26.76 -17.25
CA ASP A 48 0.72 -26.66 -18.25
C ASP A 48 0.84 -25.39 -19.10
N ALA A 49 1.24 -24.25 -18.51
CA ALA A 49 1.51 -23.02 -19.25
C ALA A 49 2.65 -23.16 -20.27
N TRP A 50 3.60 -24.08 -20.07
CA TRP A 50 4.62 -24.40 -21.07
C TRP A 50 4.11 -25.24 -22.24
N ARG A 51 2.95 -25.91 -22.09
CA ARG A 51 2.38 -26.80 -23.11
C ARG A 51 1.21 -26.16 -23.83
N ASN A 52 0.34 -25.47 -23.09
CA ASN A 52 -0.95 -24.97 -23.54
C ASN A 52 -1.10 -23.48 -23.19
N ILE A 53 -0.13 -22.65 -23.60
CA ILE A 53 -0.13 -21.23 -23.23
C ILE A 53 -1.36 -20.48 -23.74
N ASP A 54 -1.90 -20.88 -24.89
CA ASP A 54 -3.02 -20.22 -25.58
C ASP A 54 -4.31 -20.20 -24.73
N LEU A 55 -4.45 -21.15 -23.80
CA LEU A 55 -5.57 -21.20 -22.86
C LEU A 55 -5.51 -20.08 -21.81
N TYR A 56 -4.29 -19.64 -21.45
CA TYR A 56 -4.04 -18.69 -20.36
C TYR A 56 -3.64 -17.30 -20.86
N TRP A 57 -2.96 -17.22 -22.00
CA TRP A 57 -2.46 -15.98 -22.57
C TRP A 57 -2.73 -15.97 -24.08
N ASN A 58 -3.75 -15.21 -24.47
CA ASN A 58 -4.12 -15.05 -25.87
C ASN A 58 -3.05 -14.22 -26.60
N GLU A 59 -2.65 -14.64 -27.81
CA GLU A 59 -1.70 -13.94 -28.67
C GLU A 59 -2.11 -12.49 -29.00
N ASN A 60 -3.42 -12.21 -28.98
CA ASN A 60 -3.95 -10.86 -29.22
C ASN A 60 -3.71 -9.89 -28.05
N LEU A 61 -3.24 -10.37 -26.89
CA LEU A 61 -2.95 -9.49 -25.77
C LEU A 61 -1.72 -8.64 -26.09
N PRO A 62 -1.84 -7.30 -26.00
CA PRO A 62 -0.72 -6.43 -26.31
C PRO A 62 0.41 -6.65 -25.28
N PHE A 63 1.64 -6.70 -25.77
CA PHE A 63 2.86 -6.84 -24.97
C PHE A 63 2.98 -5.79 -23.86
N SER A 64 2.33 -4.63 -24.03
CA SER A 64 2.21 -3.58 -23.01
C SER A 64 1.63 -4.05 -21.68
N ILE A 65 0.69 -4.99 -21.68
CA ILE A 65 0.10 -5.55 -20.45
C ILE A 65 1.15 -6.35 -19.69
N LEU A 66 1.91 -7.20 -20.38
CA LEU A 66 2.96 -7.99 -19.75
C LEU A 66 4.06 -7.10 -19.17
N VAL A 67 4.53 -6.11 -19.93
CA VAL A 67 5.52 -5.13 -19.46
C VAL A 67 5.00 -4.38 -18.23
N PHE A 68 3.75 -3.93 -18.26
CA PHE A 68 3.12 -3.24 -17.13
C PHE A 68 3.13 -4.12 -15.87
N LEU A 69 2.73 -5.39 -15.99
CA LEU A 69 2.72 -6.34 -14.87
C LEU A 69 4.14 -6.56 -14.32
N MET A 70 5.13 -6.80 -15.18
CA MET A 70 6.51 -7.02 -14.74
C MET A 70 7.10 -5.79 -14.03
N LEU A 71 6.83 -4.58 -14.53
CA LEU A 71 7.26 -3.34 -13.89
C LEU A 71 6.55 -3.10 -12.55
N LEU A 72 5.27 -3.47 -12.44
CA LEU A 72 4.50 -3.38 -11.20
C LEU A 72 5.10 -4.30 -10.14
N PHE A 73 5.34 -5.58 -10.46
CA PHE A 73 6.00 -6.52 -9.54
C PHE A 73 7.43 -6.08 -9.16
N SER A 74 8.13 -5.41 -10.08
CA SER A 74 9.49 -4.90 -9.85
C SER A 74 9.55 -3.56 -9.09
N SER A 75 8.42 -2.90 -8.88
CA SER A 75 8.37 -1.55 -8.29
C SER A 75 8.62 -1.50 -6.76
N GLY A 76 8.66 -2.68 -6.11
CA GLY A 76 8.81 -2.83 -4.66
C GLY A 76 10.25 -2.86 -4.14
N GLY A 77 10.39 -2.66 -2.83
CA GLY A 77 11.65 -2.84 -2.09
C GLY A 77 12.42 -1.54 -1.79
N ASN A 78 13.42 -1.66 -0.93
CA ASN A 78 14.32 -0.58 -0.54
C ASN A 78 15.75 -1.11 -0.39
N PHE A 79 16.73 -0.22 -0.54
CA PHE A 79 18.11 -0.51 -0.13
C PHE A 79 18.19 -0.57 1.40
N ARG A 80 18.63 -1.72 1.91
CA ARG A 80 18.83 -2.00 3.32
C ARG A 80 20.26 -1.66 3.74
N THR A 81 20.37 -1.15 4.94
CA THR A 81 21.59 -0.80 5.67
C THR A 81 21.72 -1.59 6.97
N PHE A 82 20.65 -2.20 7.49
CA PHE A 82 20.66 -2.96 8.76
C PHE A 82 21.16 -2.15 9.97
N LEU A 83 20.82 -0.85 10.00
CA LEU A 83 21.05 0.02 11.15
C LEU A 83 19.96 -0.16 12.21
N LEU A 84 20.36 -0.06 13.47
CA LEU A 84 19.46 -0.13 14.63
C LEU A 84 19.45 1.22 15.36
N GLU A 85 18.37 1.50 16.11
CA GLU A 85 18.22 2.77 16.82
C GLU A 85 19.34 2.96 17.86
N ALA A 86 19.74 1.87 18.52
CA ALA A 86 20.83 1.83 19.48
C ALA A 86 22.21 2.20 18.89
N ASP A 87 22.36 2.22 17.57
CA ASP A 87 23.65 2.49 16.92
C ASP A 87 24.00 3.97 16.78
N LEU A 88 23.04 4.85 17.07
CA LEU A 88 23.18 6.29 16.83
C LEU A 88 24.40 6.85 17.56
N LEU A 89 24.70 6.37 18.79
CA LEU A 89 25.81 6.88 19.59
C LEU A 89 27.16 6.24 19.21
N PHE A 90 27.17 4.94 18.89
CA PHE A 90 28.40 4.17 18.72
C PHE A 90 28.91 4.11 17.27
N LEU A 91 28.03 3.84 16.29
CA LEU A 91 28.46 3.65 14.90
C LEU A 91 28.80 4.96 14.18
N LEU A 92 28.31 6.11 14.67
CA LEU A 92 28.69 7.41 14.12
C LEU A 92 30.18 7.73 14.37
N GLN A 93 30.75 7.21 15.46
CA GLN A 93 32.15 7.37 15.82
C GLN A 93 33.05 6.41 15.01
N GLU A 94 32.61 5.16 14.83
CA GLU A 94 33.36 4.09 14.15
C GLU A 94 33.12 4.03 12.62
N ARG A 95 33.62 5.04 11.89
CA ARG A 95 33.39 5.20 10.44
C ARG A 95 33.77 3.98 9.60
N LYS A 96 34.84 3.25 9.95
CA LYS A 96 35.29 2.05 9.22
C LYS A 96 34.27 0.91 9.32
N ILE A 97 33.69 0.71 10.51
CA ILE A 97 32.67 -0.32 10.76
C ILE A 97 31.37 0.06 10.03
N PHE A 98 30.98 1.32 10.15
CA PHE A 98 29.79 1.87 9.49
C PHE A 98 29.86 1.75 7.96
N TYR A 99 31.00 2.08 7.35
CA TYR A 99 31.24 1.90 5.92
C TYR A 99 31.04 0.45 5.48
N ARG A 100 31.71 -0.50 6.16
CA ARG A 100 31.62 -1.93 5.84
C ARG A 100 30.17 -2.43 5.94
N LEU A 101 29.46 -2.02 6.98
CA LEU A 101 28.07 -2.40 7.22
C LEU A 101 27.15 -1.91 6.09
N LYS A 102 27.34 -0.67 5.61
CA LYS A 102 26.62 -0.14 4.44
C LYS A 102 26.95 -0.86 3.13
N VAL A 103 28.22 -1.23 2.90
CA VAL A 103 28.61 -1.98 1.70
C VAL A 103 27.94 -3.36 1.69
N TYR A 104 27.99 -4.09 2.81
CA TYR A 104 27.31 -5.39 2.90
C TYR A 104 25.79 -5.26 2.82
N GLY A 105 25.19 -4.21 3.40
CA GLY A 105 23.77 -3.90 3.23
C GLY A 105 23.39 -3.65 1.78
N LEU A 106 24.21 -2.90 1.03
CA LEU A 106 24.02 -2.66 -0.39
C LEU A 106 24.15 -3.96 -1.21
N LEU A 107 25.21 -4.75 -0.98
CA LEU A 107 25.43 -6.02 -1.68
C LEU A 107 24.26 -6.99 -1.48
N THR A 108 23.78 -7.14 -0.24
CA THR A 108 22.63 -8.00 0.05
C THR A 108 21.34 -7.46 -0.55
N SER A 109 21.14 -6.14 -0.58
CA SER A 109 19.98 -5.53 -1.24
C SER A 109 20.01 -5.76 -2.76
N LEU A 110 21.18 -5.66 -3.40
CA LEU A 110 21.34 -5.96 -4.82
C LEU A 110 21.05 -7.44 -5.10
N LEU A 111 21.59 -8.35 -4.29
CA LEU A 111 21.38 -9.79 -4.42
C LEU A 111 19.90 -10.16 -4.28
N LEU A 112 19.21 -9.64 -3.26
CA LEU A 112 17.77 -9.87 -3.07
C LEU A 112 16.94 -9.28 -4.21
N SER A 113 17.35 -8.12 -4.72
CA SER A 113 16.68 -7.48 -5.86
C SER A 113 16.82 -8.31 -7.13
N PHE A 114 18.01 -8.88 -7.36
CA PHE A 114 18.32 -9.77 -8.47
C PHE A 114 17.52 -11.08 -8.38
N LEU A 115 17.49 -11.73 -7.20
CA LEU A 115 16.71 -12.96 -7.00
C LEU A 115 15.21 -12.73 -7.27
N GLN A 116 14.68 -11.61 -6.78
CA GLN A 116 13.29 -11.25 -7.04
C GLN A 116 13.02 -10.99 -8.54
N THR A 117 13.94 -10.36 -9.28
CA THR A 117 13.77 -10.20 -10.74
C THR A 117 13.87 -11.53 -11.48
N VAL A 118 14.75 -12.44 -11.04
CA VAL A 118 14.81 -13.81 -11.58
C VAL A 118 13.47 -14.51 -11.36
N LEU A 119 12.87 -14.38 -10.18
CA LEU A 119 11.55 -14.95 -9.91
C LEU A 119 10.45 -14.38 -10.82
N THR A 120 10.45 -13.05 -11.06
CA THR A 120 9.51 -12.43 -12.00
C THR A 120 9.68 -12.97 -13.42
N PHE A 121 10.92 -13.16 -13.89
CA PHE A 121 11.19 -13.73 -15.20
C PHE A 121 10.89 -15.21 -15.29
N PHE A 122 11.14 -15.97 -14.24
CA PHE A 122 10.80 -17.39 -14.18
C PHE A 122 9.31 -17.62 -14.43
N ILE A 123 8.46 -16.80 -13.80
CA ILE A 123 7.00 -16.84 -13.98
C ILE A 123 6.60 -16.38 -15.39
N ALA A 124 7.22 -15.32 -15.92
CA ALA A 124 6.87 -14.75 -17.23
C ALA A 124 7.46 -15.52 -18.44
N MET A 125 8.41 -16.43 -18.20
CA MET A 125 9.17 -17.14 -19.23
C MET A 125 8.31 -17.85 -20.28
N PRO A 126 7.30 -18.70 -19.92
CA PRO A 126 6.48 -19.39 -20.92
C PRO A 126 5.77 -18.40 -21.84
N ILE A 127 5.28 -17.27 -21.31
CA ILE A 127 4.60 -16.24 -22.11
C ILE A 127 5.56 -15.56 -23.08
N LEU A 128 6.76 -15.19 -22.62
CA LEU A 128 7.76 -14.50 -23.46
C LEU A 128 8.23 -15.36 -24.64
N ILE A 129 8.45 -16.65 -24.42
CA ILE A 129 9.03 -17.55 -25.42
C ILE A 129 7.95 -18.13 -26.34
N LEU A 130 6.82 -18.56 -25.80
CA LEU A 130 5.80 -19.25 -26.60
C LEU A 130 4.86 -18.27 -27.31
N SER A 131 4.30 -17.29 -26.59
CA SER A 131 3.32 -16.36 -27.16
C SER A 131 3.98 -15.23 -27.95
N TYR A 132 5.00 -14.58 -27.40
CA TYR A 132 5.68 -13.46 -28.07
C TYR A 132 6.92 -13.88 -28.90
N GLN A 133 7.28 -15.16 -28.91
CA GLN A 133 8.39 -15.73 -29.69
C GLN A 133 9.75 -15.04 -29.45
N PHE A 134 9.99 -14.55 -28.23
CA PHE A 134 11.23 -13.85 -27.92
C PHE A 134 12.41 -14.83 -27.90
N SER A 135 13.48 -14.45 -28.62
CA SER A 135 14.78 -15.12 -28.49
C SER A 135 15.37 -14.94 -27.09
N ILE A 136 16.24 -15.87 -26.69
CA ILE A 136 16.96 -15.83 -25.40
C ILE A 136 17.72 -14.49 -25.22
N LYS A 137 18.23 -13.92 -26.32
CA LYS A 137 18.92 -12.62 -26.32
C LYS A 137 17.96 -11.46 -26.01
N MET A 138 16.75 -11.48 -26.56
CA MET A 138 15.74 -10.46 -26.26
C MET A 138 15.28 -10.54 -24.80
N VAL A 139 15.10 -11.77 -24.29
CA VAL A 139 14.76 -11.99 -22.88
C VAL A 139 15.86 -11.48 -21.95
N SER A 140 17.14 -11.68 -22.29
CA SER A 140 18.24 -11.18 -21.46
C SER A 140 18.32 -9.65 -21.45
N PHE A 141 18.11 -8.97 -22.58
CA PHE A 141 18.04 -7.50 -22.60
C PHE A 141 16.84 -6.96 -21.81
N LEU A 142 15.67 -7.60 -21.93
CA LEU A 142 14.50 -7.27 -21.12
C LEU A 142 14.78 -7.45 -19.62
N PHE A 143 15.47 -8.53 -19.26
CA PHE A 143 15.87 -8.81 -17.87
C PHE A 143 16.73 -7.69 -17.29
N VAL A 144 17.77 -7.28 -18.03
CA VAL A 144 18.65 -6.21 -17.59
C VAL A 144 17.89 -4.88 -17.48
N ALA A 145 16.99 -4.59 -18.42
CA ALA A 145 16.17 -3.37 -18.39
C ALA A 145 15.25 -3.31 -17.16
N ILE A 146 14.57 -4.42 -16.83
CA ILE A 146 13.68 -4.51 -15.68
C ILE A 146 14.48 -4.46 -14.36
N PHE A 147 15.64 -5.10 -14.33
CA PHE A 147 16.54 -5.01 -13.18
C PHE A 147 17.05 -3.58 -12.96
N ALA A 148 17.44 -2.87 -14.03
CA ALA A 148 17.84 -1.46 -13.95
C ALA A 148 16.69 -0.57 -13.43
N TYR A 149 15.48 -0.76 -13.96
CA TYR A 149 14.27 -0.07 -13.47
C TYR A 149 14.07 -0.31 -11.97
N LYS A 150 14.20 -1.55 -11.50
CA LYS A 150 14.07 -1.88 -10.09
C LYS A 150 15.08 -1.15 -9.22
N LEU A 151 16.35 -1.12 -9.62
CA LEU A 151 17.39 -0.39 -8.88
C LEU A 151 17.14 1.13 -8.87
N ALA A 152 16.66 1.68 -10.00
CA ALA A 152 16.28 3.09 -10.07
C ALA A 152 15.12 3.41 -9.13
N GLN A 153 14.10 2.55 -9.09
CA GLN A 153 12.96 2.67 -8.20
C GLN A 153 13.37 2.61 -6.71
N GLN A 154 14.24 1.67 -6.34
CA GLN A 154 14.80 1.59 -4.99
C GLN A 154 15.65 2.83 -4.64
N THR A 155 16.32 3.42 -5.62
CA THR A 155 17.08 4.67 -5.44
C THR A 155 16.14 5.84 -5.18
N ILE A 156 15.02 5.97 -5.91
CA ILE A 156 13.98 6.97 -5.64
C ILE A 156 13.44 6.81 -4.23
N ASN A 157 13.15 5.57 -3.82
CA ASN A 157 12.68 5.28 -2.47
C ASN A 157 13.67 5.70 -1.39
N LYS A 158 14.98 5.49 -1.62
CA LYS A 158 16.05 5.88 -0.69
C LYS A 158 16.34 7.38 -0.66
N VAL A 159 16.27 8.09 -1.80
CA VAL A 159 16.67 9.51 -1.89
C VAL A 159 15.49 10.45 -1.58
N SER A 160 14.27 10.14 -2.02
CA SER A 160 13.13 11.04 -1.86
C SER A 160 12.57 11.02 -0.43
N TYR A 161 12.44 12.18 0.21
CA TYR A 161 11.88 12.32 1.57
C TYR A 161 10.37 12.64 1.55
N ARG A 162 9.95 13.56 0.66
CA ARG A 162 8.53 13.98 0.57
C ARG A 162 7.72 12.95 -0.22
N ASN A 163 6.66 12.42 0.39
CA ASN A 163 5.77 11.42 -0.24
C ASN A 163 5.25 11.87 -1.61
N PHE A 164 4.95 13.15 -1.79
CA PHE A 164 4.50 13.68 -3.09
C PHE A 164 5.59 13.61 -4.16
N LYS A 165 6.81 14.11 -3.87
CA LYS A 165 7.95 14.03 -4.81
C LYS A 165 8.29 12.60 -5.16
N LYS A 166 8.29 11.72 -4.15
CA LYS A 166 8.46 10.27 -4.34
C LYS A 166 7.42 9.74 -5.32
N TRP A 167 6.14 10.00 -5.08
CA TRP A 167 5.04 9.51 -5.91
C TRP A 167 5.13 10.02 -7.37
N VAL A 168 5.41 11.31 -7.57
CA VAL A 168 5.61 11.88 -8.91
C VAL A 168 6.79 11.23 -9.62
N LEU A 169 7.95 11.10 -8.95
CA LEU A 169 9.13 10.46 -9.54
C LEU A 169 8.90 8.99 -9.87
N THR A 170 8.16 8.25 -9.01
CA THR A 170 7.83 6.86 -9.30
C THR A 170 6.90 6.71 -10.51
N ILE A 171 5.93 7.62 -10.68
CA ILE A 171 5.05 7.61 -11.86
C ILE A 171 5.83 7.96 -13.12
N LEU A 172 6.71 8.96 -13.05
CA LEU A 172 7.52 9.40 -14.18
C LEU A 172 8.50 8.29 -14.60
N LEU A 173 9.17 7.63 -13.63
CA LEU A 173 10.02 6.48 -13.91
C LEU A 173 9.22 5.33 -14.55
N PHE A 174 8.04 5.03 -14.00
CA PHE A 174 7.18 3.97 -14.52
C PHE A 174 6.74 4.26 -15.96
N SER A 175 6.26 5.48 -16.24
CA SER A 175 5.81 5.89 -17.57
C SER A 175 6.95 5.90 -18.58
N LEU A 176 8.12 6.42 -18.19
CA LEU A 176 9.32 6.43 -19.03
C LEU A 176 9.77 4.99 -19.35
N ALA A 177 9.81 4.11 -18.34
CA ALA A 177 10.19 2.71 -18.56
C ALA A 177 9.22 2.00 -19.49
N THR A 178 7.91 2.17 -19.32
CA THR A 178 6.90 1.61 -20.24
C THR A 178 7.07 2.17 -21.65
N PHE A 179 7.28 3.48 -21.80
CA PHE A 179 7.42 4.11 -23.10
C PHE A 179 8.67 3.61 -23.84
N LEU A 180 9.81 3.52 -23.14
CA LEU A 180 11.05 3.01 -23.72
C LEU A 180 10.92 1.54 -24.13
N LEU A 181 10.39 0.69 -23.25
CA LEU A 181 10.27 -0.75 -23.50
C LEU A 181 9.33 -1.11 -24.66
N LEU A 182 8.37 -0.24 -24.99
CA LEU A 182 7.41 -0.48 -26.07
C LEU A 182 7.85 0.10 -27.42
N ASN A 183 8.60 1.20 -27.42
CA ASN A 183 8.90 1.95 -28.64
C ASN A 183 10.36 1.86 -29.08
N ALA A 184 11.30 1.58 -28.18
CA ALA A 184 12.72 1.47 -28.52
C ALA A 184 13.14 0.00 -28.72
N PRO A 185 14.11 -0.28 -29.59
CA PRO A 185 14.58 -1.64 -29.78
C PRO A 185 15.30 -2.14 -28.52
N LEU A 186 14.96 -3.36 -28.11
CA LEU A 186 15.43 -3.99 -26.86
C LEU A 186 16.96 -4.00 -26.71
N PHE A 187 17.70 -4.05 -27.82
CA PHE A 187 19.16 -3.99 -27.81
C PHE A 187 19.71 -2.69 -27.20
N PHE A 188 19.24 -1.52 -27.67
CA PHE A 188 19.71 -0.23 -27.14
C PHE A 188 19.29 -0.02 -25.68
N ILE A 189 18.09 -0.48 -25.31
CA ILE A 189 17.61 -0.45 -23.92
C ILE A 189 18.49 -1.36 -23.04
N GLY A 190 18.80 -2.56 -23.53
CA GLY A 190 19.68 -3.51 -22.85
C GLY A 190 21.05 -2.89 -22.54
N VAL A 191 21.71 -2.31 -23.55
CA VAL A 191 23.03 -1.66 -23.36
C VAL A 191 22.91 -0.43 -22.43
N GLY A 192 21.93 0.44 -22.66
CA GLY A 192 21.71 1.63 -21.83
C GLY A 192 21.39 1.28 -20.37
N SER A 193 20.68 0.18 -20.13
CA SER A 193 20.34 -0.30 -18.79
C SER A 193 21.56 -0.86 -18.05
N ILE A 194 22.52 -1.49 -18.73
CA ILE A 194 23.82 -1.87 -18.13
C ILE A 194 24.56 -0.62 -17.63
N MET A 195 24.65 0.41 -18.48
CA MET A 195 25.29 1.68 -18.10
C MET A 195 24.56 2.34 -16.93
N GLY A 196 23.22 2.29 -16.92
CA GLY A 196 22.38 2.76 -15.82
C GLY A 196 22.65 2.02 -14.51
N ILE A 197 22.75 0.69 -14.54
CA ILE A 197 23.07 -0.14 -13.36
C ILE A 197 24.43 0.25 -12.80
N VAL A 198 25.46 0.33 -13.65
CA VAL A 198 26.82 0.74 -13.23
C VAL A 198 26.79 2.13 -12.62
N GLY A 199 26.12 3.09 -13.26
CA GLY A 199 25.95 4.44 -12.74
C GLY A 199 25.26 4.49 -11.37
N ILE A 200 24.20 3.71 -11.17
CA ILE A 200 23.48 3.62 -9.89
C ILE A 200 24.38 3.01 -8.81
N VAL A 201 25.10 1.93 -9.11
CA VAL A 201 26.01 1.28 -8.16
C VAL A 201 27.16 2.22 -7.77
N CYS A 202 27.80 2.86 -8.75
CA CYS A 202 28.84 3.87 -8.51
C CYS A 202 28.32 5.05 -7.68
N PHE A 203 27.11 5.52 -7.97
CA PHE A 203 26.45 6.57 -7.18
C PHE A 203 26.30 6.14 -5.72
N HIS A 204 25.74 4.96 -5.43
CA HIS A 204 25.57 4.52 -4.05
C HIS A 204 26.91 4.29 -3.34
N ILE A 205 27.92 3.71 -4.00
CA ILE A 205 29.27 3.55 -3.41
C ILE A 205 29.87 4.91 -3.03
N SER A 206 29.76 5.90 -3.93
CA SER A 206 30.22 7.27 -3.68
C SER A 206 29.47 7.92 -2.51
N GLN A 207 28.15 7.72 -2.41
CA GLN A 207 27.34 8.27 -1.32
C GLN A 207 27.58 7.61 0.03
N ILE A 208 27.96 6.32 0.06
CA ILE A 208 28.24 5.57 1.30
C ILE A 208 29.39 6.23 2.08
N THR A 209 30.42 6.74 1.39
CA THR A 209 31.58 7.37 2.03
C THR A 209 31.31 8.77 2.57
N LYS A 210 30.34 9.49 1.99
CA LYS A 210 30.18 10.95 2.18
C LYS A 210 29.14 11.35 3.24
N THR A 211 28.31 10.43 3.73
CA THR A 211 27.01 10.88 4.27
C THR A 211 26.55 10.19 5.55
N ASN A 212 26.75 10.88 6.69
CA ASN A 212 26.01 10.68 7.95
C ASN A 212 24.70 11.48 7.99
N ARG A 213 24.49 12.46 7.09
CA ARG A 213 23.31 13.34 7.10
C ARG A 213 21.97 12.60 6.94
N TRP A 214 21.97 11.40 6.35
CA TRP A 214 20.76 10.62 6.09
C TRP A 214 20.54 9.49 7.12
N PHE A 215 21.32 9.43 8.20
CA PHE A 215 21.26 8.32 9.16
C PHE A 215 19.85 8.09 9.73
N LEU A 216 19.17 9.14 10.19
CA LEU A 216 17.80 9.05 10.71
C LEU A 216 16.82 8.51 9.65
N LYS A 217 17.02 8.89 8.39
CA LYS A 217 16.18 8.40 7.29
C LYS A 217 16.45 6.93 6.98
N GLU A 218 17.72 6.52 6.96
CA GLU A 218 18.09 5.11 6.79
C GLU A 218 17.47 4.26 7.90
N LEU A 219 17.47 4.76 9.14
CA LEU A 219 16.82 4.14 10.29
C LEU A 219 15.29 4.05 10.14
N GLU A 220 14.63 5.11 9.69
CA GLU A 220 13.18 5.08 9.39
C GLU A 220 12.83 4.04 8.31
N ILE A 221 13.66 3.91 7.27
CA ILE A 221 13.50 2.90 6.22
C ILE A 221 13.67 1.50 6.80
N GLU A 222 14.68 1.27 7.64
CA GLU A 222 14.91 -0.01 8.30
C GLU A 222 13.75 -0.43 9.20
N HIS A 223 13.25 0.49 10.03
CA HIS A 223 12.09 0.25 10.88
C HIS A 223 10.85 -0.04 10.02
N ALA A 224 10.64 0.72 8.95
CA ALA A 224 9.50 0.53 8.07
C ALA A 224 9.50 -0.84 7.38
N GLU A 225 10.67 -1.29 6.93
CA GLU A 225 10.90 -2.61 6.35
C GLU A 225 10.73 -3.73 7.38
N ARG A 226 11.31 -3.60 8.57
CA ARG A 226 11.19 -4.58 9.66
C ARG A 226 9.72 -4.87 10.01
N VAL A 227 8.91 -3.81 10.10
CA VAL A 227 7.48 -3.89 10.49
C VAL A 227 6.56 -4.16 9.28
N ARG A 228 7.09 -4.36 8.06
CA ARG A 228 6.27 -4.55 6.85
C ARG A 228 5.34 -5.76 6.98
N TYR A 229 5.89 -6.95 7.28
CA TYR A 229 5.07 -8.17 7.33
C TYR A 229 4.10 -8.17 8.51
N ILE A 230 4.51 -7.62 9.66
CA ILE A 230 3.60 -7.39 10.80
C ILE A 230 2.40 -6.54 10.36
N ARG A 231 2.63 -5.44 9.62
CA ARG A 231 1.55 -4.61 9.11
C ARG A 231 0.62 -5.36 8.16
N VAL A 232 1.18 -6.20 7.28
CA VAL A 232 0.37 -7.02 6.36
C VAL A 232 -0.52 -7.98 7.16
N ILE A 233 0.06 -8.73 8.10
CA ILE A 233 -0.67 -9.68 8.94
C ILE A 233 -1.77 -8.98 9.75
N LEU A 234 -1.44 -7.88 10.42
CA LEU A 234 -2.41 -7.12 11.22
C LEU A 234 -3.52 -6.50 10.37
N ASN A 235 -3.22 -6.07 9.13
CA ASN A 235 -4.25 -5.56 8.21
C ASN A 235 -5.25 -6.64 7.79
N PHE A 236 -4.82 -7.91 7.72
CA PHE A 236 -5.71 -9.05 7.45
C PHE A 236 -6.38 -9.59 8.73
N SER A 237 -5.90 -9.21 9.91
CA SER A 237 -6.52 -9.59 11.18
C SER A 237 -7.77 -8.73 11.45
N ILE A 238 -8.93 -9.38 11.55
CA ILE A 238 -10.23 -8.73 11.81
C ILE A 238 -10.27 -8.10 13.22
N ALA A 239 -9.46 -8.59 14.16
CA ALA A 239 -9.55 -8.26 15.58
C ALA A 239 -8.89 -6.92 15.98
N VAL A 240 -8.00 -6.36 15.16
CA VAL A 240 -7.29 -5.12 15.53
C VAL A 240 -7.80 -3.96 14.69
N GLU A 241 -8.91 -3.38 15.14
CA GLU A 241 -9.36 -2.11 14.60
C GLU A 241 -8.33 -1.04 14.99
N LYS A 242 -7.40 -0.75 14.06
CA LYS A 242 -6.36 0.26 14.28
C LYS A 242 -7.03 1.58 14.63
N GLN A 243 -6.95 1.97 15.90
CA GLN A 243 -7.36 3.30 16.33
C GLN A 243 -6.60 4.31 15.48
N SER A 244 -7.33 5.25 14.87
CA SER A 244 -6.69 6.22 13.99
C SER A 244 -5.76 7.09 14.82
N THR A 245 -4.45 6.86 14.72
CA THR A 245 -3.41 7.74 15.26
C THR A 245 -3.32 9.00 14.39
N GLN A 246 -4.44 9.72 14.24
CA GLN A 246 -4.42 11.02 13.57
C GLN A 246 -3.75 12.05 14.48
N HIS A 247 -2.42 12.10 14.44
CA HIS A 247 -1.63 13.23 14.96
C HIS A 247 -1.70 14.47 14.05
N ARG A 248 -2.77 14.62 13.25
CA ARG A 248 -2.88 15.76 12.34
C ARG A 248 -3.45 16.94 13.12
N LYS A 249 -2.56 17.82 13.57
CA LYS A 249 -2.89 19.02 14.38
C LYS A 249 -3.85 20.02 13.70
N LYS A 250 -4.15 19.91 12.40
CA LYS A 250 -5.01 20.85 11.66
C LYS A 250 -5.97 20.13 10.69
N PRO A 251 -7.27 20.49 10.67
CA PRO A 251 -8.22 19.96 9.69
C PRO A 251 -7.93 20.51 8.28
N THR A 252 -8.08 19.68 7.25
CA THR A 252 -7.59 19.99 5.90
C THR A 252 -8.47 20.95 5.09
N PHE A 253 -9.79 20.97 5.33
CA PHE A 253 -10.70 21.74 4.47
C PHE A 253 -11.82 22.45 5.28
N LEU A 254 -12.55 21.71 6.11
CA LEU A 254 -13.66 22.25 6.92
C LEU A 254 -13.23 22.61 8.36
N PHE A 255 -13.65 23.78 8.84
CA PHE A 255 -13.43 24.27 10.21
C PHE A 255 -11.97 24.55 10.63
N LYS A 256 -11.17 25.18 9.76
CA LYS A 256 -9.79 25.63 10.09
C LYS A 256 -9.73 26.55 11.32
N LYS A 257 -10.77 27.35 11.57
CA LYS A 257 -10.89 28.26 12.72
C LYS A 257 -11.86 27.79 13.82
N SER A 258 -12.31 26.53 13.75
CA SER A 258 -13.29 25.96 14.71
C SER A 258 -14.52 26.86 14.95
N GLU A 259 -14.98 27.56 13.92
CA GLU A 259 -16.13 28.45 13.97
C GLU A 259 -17.43 27.68 14.28
N ARG A 260 -18.42 28.39 14.80
CA ARG A 260 -19.67 27.83 15.33
C ARG A 260 -20.57 27.34 14.19
N ILE A 261 -21.19 26.16 14.34
CA ILE A 261 -22.19 25.65 13.38
C ILE A 261 -23.58 26.17 13.74
N PHE A 262 -23.93 26.18 15.03
CA PHE A 262 -25.23 26.68 15.49
C PHE A 262 -25.10 28.06 16.15
N LYS A 263 -26.05 28.96 15.84
CA LYS A 263 -26.11 30.32 16.44
C LYS A 263 -26.61 30.29 17.89
N VAL A 264 -27.51 29.37 18.23
CA VAL A 264 -28.15 29.27 19.57
C VAL A 264 -27.45 28.26 20.48
N ARG A 265 -27.13 28.70 21.70
CA ARG A 265 -26.40 27.93 22.73
C ARG A 265 -27.35 27.10 23.59
N ASN A 266 -27.50 25.83 23.25
CA ASN A 266 -28.18 24.82 24.08
C ASN A 266 -27.25 23.61 24.29
N LYS A 267 -27.39 22.88 25.41
CA LYS A 267 -26.67 21.62 25.68
C LYS A 267 -26.78 20.65 24.50
N GLU A 268 -27.98 20.52 23.92
CA GLU A 268 -28.25 19.71 22.73
C GLU A 268 -27.45 20.16 21.50
N ASN A 269 -27.45 21.46 21.18
CA ASN A 269 -26.75 22.00 20.00
C ASN A 269 -25.23 21.88 20.17
N GLY A 270 -24.72 22.06 21.39
CA GLY A 270 -23.30 21.89 21.69
C GLY A 270 -22.81 20.46 21.46
N LEU A 271 -23.55 19.47 21.98
CA LEU A 271 -23.22 18.05 21.79
C LEU A 271 -23.32 17.65 20.32
N LEU A 272 -24.38 18.09 19.63
CA LEU A 272 -24.55 17.83 18.20
C LEU A 272 -23.42 18.43 17.37
N GLU A 273 -23.03 19.67 17.66
CA GLU A 273 -21.94 20.36 16.98
C GLU A 273 -20.60 19.64 17.19
N LEU A 274 -20.31 19.18 18.40
CA LEU A 274 -19.12 18.40 18.71
C LEU A 274 -19.08 17.10 17.91
N LEU A 275 -20.21 16.37 17.86
CA LEU A 275 -20.31 15.12 17.10
C LEU A 275 -20.15 15.35 15.60
N LEU A 276 -20.84 16.34 15.01
CA LEU A 276 -20.68 16.68 13.60
C LEU A 276 -19.24 17.09 13.26
N LYS A 277 -18.62 17.92 14.10
CA LYS A 277 -17.21 18.32 13.91
C LYS A 277 -16.27 17.13 14.03
N SER A 278 -16.48 16.24 14.99
CA SER A 278 -15.68 15.04 15.16
C SER A 278 -15.81 14.11 13.94
N PHE A 279 -17.02 13.96 13.38
CA PHE A 279 -17.24 13.20 12.15
C PHE A 279 -16.49 13.83 10.98
N LEU A 280 -16.71 15.13 10.72
CA LEU A 280 -16.11 15.84 9.58
C LEU A 280 -14.58 15.99 9.66
N ARG A 281 -14.02 16.02 10.87
CA ARG A 281 -12.57 16.05 11.08
C ARG A 281 -11.93 14.68 10.87
N ASN A 282 -12.66 13.59 11.09
CA ASN A 282 -12.15 12.24 10.88
C ASN A 282 -12.29 11.82 9.42
N GLN A 283 -11.22 12.04 8.64
CA GLN A 283 -11.17 11.70 7.22
C GLN A 283 -11.53 10.24 6.90
N ASN A 284 -11.29 9.30 7.82
CA ASN A 284 -11.65 7.91 7.60
C ASN A 284 -13.17 7.72 7.64
N LEU A 285 -13.86 8.31 8.64
CA LEU A 285 -15.33 8.22 8.75
C LEU A 285 -16.03 8.87 7.56
N VAL A 286 -15.54 10.05 7.13
CA VAL A 286 -16.07 10.74 5.94
C VAL A 286 -15.83 9.92 4.67
N ARG A 287 -14.64 9.33 4.49
CA ARG A 287 -14.36 8.45 3.34
C ARG A 287 -15.22 7.20 3.36
N THR A 288 -15.46 6.58 4.52
CA THR A 288 -16.35 5.42 4.63
C THR A 288 -17.77 5.78 4.25
N TYR A 289 -18.28 6.94 4.70
CA TYR A 289 -19.59 7.44 4.31
C TYR A 289 -19.74 7.60 2.78
N PHE A 290 -18.78 8.29 2.14
CA PHE A 290 -18.81 8.44 0.68
C PHE A 290 -18.60 7.11 -0.06
N ARG A 291 -17.75 6.21 0.43
CA ARG A 291 -17.58 4.87 -0.16
C ARG A 291 -18.87 4.06 -0.13
N LEU A 292 -19.60 4.08 1.00
CA LEU A 292 -20.89 3.41 1.11
C LEU A 292 -21.89 3.97 0.12
N MET A 293 -22.00 5.30 0.02
CA MET A 293 -22.89 5.97 -0.93
C MET A 293 -22.52 5.68 -2.39
N SER A 294 -21.24 5.74 -2.75
CA SER A 294 -20.79 5.45 -4.11
C SER A 294 -20.96 3.98 -4.48
N LEU A 295 -20.64 3.06 -3.56
CA LEU A 295 -20.78 1.62 -3.78
C LEU A 295 -22.25 1.24 -4.05
N THR A 296 -23.18 1.77 -3.26
CA THR A 296 -24.61 1.53 -3.49
C THR A 296 -25.13 2.24 -4.72
N GLY A 297 -24.61 3.43 -5.06
CA GLY A 297 -24.88 4.10 -6.33
C GLY A 297 -24.48 3.24 -7.53
N PHE A 298 -23.27 2.66 -7.52
CA PHE A 298 -22.84 1.72 -8.56
C PHE A 298 -23.70 0.45 -8.61
N ALA A 299 -24.09 -0.09 -7.46
CA ALA A 299 -24.97 -1.25 -7.40
C ALA A 299 -26.33 -0.96 -8.05
N ILE A 300 -26.92 0.22 -7.81
CA ILE A 300 -28.19 0.64 -8.43
C ILE A 300 -28.06 0.74 -9.96
N ILE A 301 -26.93 1.23 -10.47
CA ILE A 301 -26.69 1.35 -11.91
C ILE A 301 -26.60 -0.03 -12.58
N ALA A 302 -25.90 -0.98 -11.94
CA ALA A 302 -25.60 -2.29 -12.54
C ALA A 302 -26.77 -3.29 -12.50
N VAL A 303 -27.79 -3.04 -11.69
CA VAL A 303 -28.80 -4.02 -11.30
C VAL A 303 -30.14 -3.82 -12.03
N PRO A 304 -30.90 -4.88 -12.35
CA PRO A 304 -32.22 -4.78 -13.01
C PRO A 304 -33.28 -4.03 -12.19
N LEU A 305 -34.30 -3.46 -12.87
CA LEU A 305 -35.28 -2.50 -12.35
C LEU A 305 -35.89 -2.84 -10.96
N TRP A 306 -36.34 -4.07 -10.75
CA TRP A 306 -37.03 -4.46 -9.51
C TRP A 306 -36.06 -4.58 -8.32
N ILE A 307 -34.84 -5.03 -8.60
CA ILE A 307 -33.81 -5.21 -7.57
C ILE A 307 -33.21 -3.85 -7.17
N LYS A 308 -33.27 -2.80 -8.02
CA LYS A 308 -32.85 -1.42 -7.66
C LYS A 308 -33.56 -0.92 -6.41
N TRP A 309 -34.89 -1.08 -6.33
CA TRP A 309 -35.70 -0.66 -5.18
C TRP A 309 -35.37 -1.46 -3.91
N LEU A 310 -35.11 -2.77 -4.05
CA LEU A 310 -34.70 -3.62 -2.94
C LEU A 310 -33.34 -3.17 -2.38
N VAL A 311 -32.35 -2.92 -3.25
CA VAL A 311 -31.03 -2.41 -2.86
C VAL A 311 -31.15 -1.07 -2.14
N PHE A 312 -32.03 -0.19 -2.58
CA PHE A 312 -32.27 1.10 -1.94
C PHE A 312 -32.88 0.98 -0.53
N ILE A 313 -33.92 0.15 -0.38
CA ILE A 313 -34.55 -0.10 0.93
C ILE A 313 -33.53 -0.71 1.89
N SER A 314 -32.75 -1.68 1.42
CA SER A 314 -31.65 -2.28 2.19
C SER A 314 -30.62 -1.22 2.61
N TYR A 315 -30.25 -0.30 1.71
CA TYR A 315 -29.35 0.80 2.04
C TYR A 315 -29.90 1.73 3.12
N ILE A 316 -31.19 2.08 3.08
CA ILE A 316 -31.83 2.90 4.12
C ILE A 316 -31.69 2.23 5.49
N PHE A 317 -31.92 0.91 5.58
CA PHE A 317 -31.73 0.19 6.83
C PHE A 317 -30.26 0.20 7.27
N PHE A 318 -29.35 -0.09 6.32
CA PHE A 318 -27.92 -0.16 6.57
C PHE A 318 -27.33 1.17 7.07
N ILE A 319 -27.60 2.28 6.38
CA ILE A 319 -27.05 3.59 6.78
C ILE A 319 -27.54 4.02 8.16
N ASN A 320 -28.79 3.68 8.50
CA ASN A 320 -29.37 3.97 9.81
C ASN A 320 -28.71 3.13 10.92
N SER A 321 -28.50 1.84 10.68
CA SER A 321 -27.78 0.96 11.61
C SER A 321 -26.32 1.40 11.79
N TRP A 322 -25.65 1.74 10.69
CA TRP A 322 -24.28 2.23 10.70
C TRP A 322 -24.13 3.55 11.46
N ILE A 323 -25.04 4.51 11.26
CA ILE A 323 -25.03 5.78 12.02
C ILE A 323 -25.27 5.53 13.51
N LYS A 324 -26.14 4.59 13.89
CA LYS A 324 -26.36 4.20 15.29
C LYS A 324 -25.08 3.67 15.93
N SER A 325 -24.37 2.78 15.23
CA SER A 325 -23.07 2.24 15.65
C SER A 325 -22.00 3.34 15.74
N LEU A 326 -21.96 4.25 14.77
CA LEU A 326 -21.04 5.38 14.74
C LEU A 326 -21.29 6.35 15.90
N TYR A 327 -22.55 6.67 16.20
CA TYR A 327 -22.94 7.53 17.30
C TYR A 327 -22.50 6.95 18.66
N SER A 328 -22.77 5.66 18.90
CA SER A 328 -22.37 4.99 20.15
C SER A 328 -20.84 4.90 20.29
N LYS A 329 -20.13 4.64 19.19
CA LYS A 329 -18.66 4.64 19.17
C LYS A 329 -18.07 6.01 19.46
N MET A 330 -18.66 7.07 18.91
CA MET A 330 -18.19 8.44 19.13
C MET A 330 -18.39 8.89 20.58
N LEU A 331 -19.52 8.57 21.21
CA LEU A 331 -19.75 8.88 22.62
C LEU A 331 -18.79 8.15 23.57
N LYS A 332 -18.32 6.95 23.21
CA LYS A 332 -17.37 6.16 24.00
C LYS A 332 -15.91 6.58 23.85
N ASN A 333 -15.57 7.53 22.98
CA ASN A 333 -14.20 8.01 22.85
C ASN A 333 -13.77 8.79 24.10
N SER A 334 -12.50 8.64 24.51
CA SER A 334 -11.95 9.24 25.74
C SER A 334 -12.10 10.77 25.85
N PHE A 335 -12.27 11.46 24.71
CA PHE A 335 -12.50 12.90 24.68
C PHE A 335 -13.92 13.30 25.08
N LEU A 336 -14.93 12.46 24.79
CA LEU A 336 -16.34 12.76 25.03
C LEU A 336 -16.87 12.12 26.33
N THR A 337 -16.14 11.16 26.90
CA THR A 337 -16.46 10.55 28.20
C THR A 337 -16.35 11.52 29.37
N VAL A 338 -15.64 12.65 29.20
CA VAL A 338 -15.50 13.71 30.20
C VAL A 338 -16.76 14.59 30.30
N ILE A 339 -17.63 14.57 29.28
CA ILE A 339 -18.85 15.36 29.26
C ILE A 339 -19.98 14.53 29.90
N PRO A 340 -20.60 14.96 31.01
CA PRO A 340 -21.76 14.29 31.56
C PRO A 340 -22.94 14.45 30.58
N VAL A 341 -23.28 13.38 29.87
CA VAL A 341 -24.38 13.38 28.91
C VAL A 341 -25.62 12.78 29.57
N GLU A 342 -26.61 13.63 29.84
CA GLU A 342 -27.95 13.19 30.23
C GLU A 342 -28.58 12.34 29.10
N ILE A 343 -29.17 11.19 29.46
CA ILE A 343 -29.69 10.19 28.49
C ILE A 343 -30.77 10.80 27.58
N GLU A 344 -31.61 11.68 28.12
CA GLU A 344 -32.68 12.36 27.38
C GLU A 344 -32.14 13.29 26.29
N ILE A 345 -31.10 14.07 26.63
CA ILE A 345 -30.41 14.96 25.69
C ILE A 345 -29.74 14.14 24.58
N SER A 346 -29.10 13.01 24.95
CA SER A 346 -28.46 12.11 23.98
C SER A 346 -29.45 11.58 22.94
N ASN A 347 -30.64 11.15 23.37
CA ASN A 347 -31.66 10.61 22.46
C ASN A 347 -32.17 11.68 21.47
N LYS A 348 -32.37 12.92 21.92
CA LYS A 348 -32.76 14.04 21.06
C LYS A 348 -31.66 14.38 20.05
N VAL A 349 -30.41 14.42 20.51
CA VAL A 349 -29.26 14.71 19.65
C VAL A 349 -29.03 13.60 18.63
N TYR A 350 -29.17 12.32 19.01
CA TYR A 350 -29.09 11.19 18.10
C TYR A 350 -30.08 11.30 16.94
N LYS A 351 -31.35 11.63 17.22
CA LYS A 351 -32.38 11.80 16.17
C LYS A 351 -31.98 12.89 15.16
N ARG A 352 -31.45 14.02 15.64
CA ARG A 352 -31.00 15.12 14.77
C ARG A 352 -29.72 14.76 14.02
N PHE A 353 -28.75 14.14 14.68
CA PHE A 353 -27.50 13.67 14.08
C PHE A 353 -27.75 12.64 12.96
N ARG A 354 -28.66 11.68 13.21
CA ARG A 354 -29.13 10.73 12.21
C ARG A 354 -29.70 11.44 11.00
N LYS A 355 -30.62 12.39 11.19
CA LYS A 355 -31.20 13.16 10.09
C LYS A 355 -30.13 13.90 9.27
N PHE A 356 -29.19 14.59 9.92
CA PHE A 356 -28.13 15.33 9.22
C PHE A 356 -27.24 14.45 8.34
N LEU A 357 -26.98 13.20 8.74
CA LEU A 357 -26.11 12.29 8.00
C LEU A 357 -26.86 11.37 7.03
N SER A 358 -28.03 10.86 7.41
CA SER A 358 -28.78 9.92 6.56
C SER A 358 -29.50 10.62 5.41
N LEU A 359 -30.09 11.79 5.65
CA LEU A 359 -30.92 12.47 4.64
C LEU A 359 -30.17 12.83 3.36
N PRO A 360 -28.97 13.46 3.40
CA PRO A 360 -28.27 13.83 2.17
C PRO A 360 -27.97 12.61 1.29
N SER A 361 -27.58 11.49 1.91
CA SER A 361 -27.27 10.27 1.16
C SER A 361 -28.51 9.56 0.62
N ILE A 362 -29.60 9.50 1.38
CA ILE A 362 -30.85 8.88 0.92
C ILE A 362 -31.46 9.71 -0.22
N LEU A 363 -31.44 11.04 -0.13
CA LEU A 363 -31.93 11.92 -1.18
C LEU A 363 -31.10 11.77 -2.45
N PHE A 364 -29.78 11.77 -2.35
CA PHE A 364 -28.90 11.60 -3.49
C PHE A 364 -29.15 10.28 -4.23
N LEU A 365 -29.23 9.17 -3.49
CA LEU A 365 -29.50 7.85 -4.09
C LEU A 365 -30.94 7.70 -4.58
N GLY A 366 -31.91 8.32 -3.92
CA GLY A 366 -33.30 8.35 -4.36
C GLY A 366 -33.46 9.04 -5.72
N ILE A 367 -32.82 10.22 -5.88
CA ILE A 367 -32.80 10.93 -7.17
C ILE A 367 -32.14 10.06 -8.24
N LEU A 368 -31.01 9.42 -7.91
CA LEU A 368 -30.30 8.54 -8.82
C LEU A 368 -31.17 7.37 -9.30
N ILE A 369 -31.93 6.73 -8.41
CA ILE A 369 -32.85 5.63 -8.78
C ILE A 369 -33.96 6.13 -9.70
N CYS A 370 -34.58 7.28 -9.40
CA CYS A 370 -35.62 7.85 -10.25
C CYS A 370 -35.08 8.07 -11.67
N VAL A 371 -33.94 8.75 -11.82
CA VAL A 371 -33.35 9.05 -13.13
C VAL A 371 -33.07 7.78 -13.94
N ILE A 372 -32.48 6.74 -13.34
CA ILE A 372 -32.14 5.47 -14.03
C ILE A 372 -33.37 4.53 -14.14
N SER A 373 -34.52 4.89 -13.59
CA SER A 373 -35.76 4.12 -13.82
C SER A 373 -36.60 4.71 -14.93
N PHE A 374 -36.35 5.99 -15.30
CA PHE A 374 -36.98 6.68 -16.43
C PHE A 374 -36.17 6.60 -17.73
N ILE A 375 -34.89 6.19 -17.64
CA ILE A 375 -34.02 5.81 -18.78
C ILE A 375 -34.06 4.29 -18.88
#